data_AF-A0A1Z3M219-F1
#
_entry.id   AF-A0A1Z3M219-F1
#
_cell.length_a   1.000
_cell.length_b   1.000
_cell.length_c   1.000
_cell.angle_alpha   90.00
_cell.angle_beta   90.00
_cell.angle_gamma   90.00
#
_symmetry.space_group_name_H-M   'P 1'
#
loop_
_entity.id
_entity.type
_entity.pdbx_description
1 polymer ?
#
loop_
_entity_poly.entity_id
_entity_poly.type
_entity_poly.pdbx_seq_one_letter_code
_entity_poly.pdbx_strand_id
1 'polypeptide(L)'
;MFAKRQSALAAAAGAPPEPRSRVAMEPVLNALKKPPVAAGAAGVFVIGAAALFVAVLGDPRAGAPTASAVLERPVAADTAPTGAEAFGFSGLDIYQDLGPIDPALMGEGGAAGGEALITLPDGASVASGQGFSAPVRAPSNPLPKAPIAGLFQPGPSGPLPRIAADGRVPAQAYARPFRSNGKPMVALVVGGLGLNSATTRAAIERLPAEVTLSFVPYAEGLQTWIDMARAHGHEVMIELPMEPTGYPDNDPGPYTLLSSGGADDVAVKLDWLLARATGYFGVTNYLGDRFATSDEGVTALMTNLRQRGLAFLDDGSMRRRPGAFARASADRVVDEEQTPAAILRQFNALEAAAKTNGAALGTGFSYPVTVEAAARWTAGLEARGLQLAPASAMTRRPGR
;
A
#
# COMPACT_ATOMS: atom_id res chain seq x y z
N MET A 1 -53.87 1.77 54.45
CA MET A 1 -53.09 2.32 53.32
C MET A 1 -52.65 1.18 52.43
N PHE A 2 -53.30 1.00 51.28
CA PHE A 2 -52.82 0.33 50.05
C PHE A 2 -53.91 0.52 48.98
N ALA A 3 -53.48 0.81 47.76
CA ALA A 3 -54.26 1.29 46.64
C ALA A 3 -55.06 0.19 45.94
N LYS A 4 -56.23 0.55 45.38
CA LYS A 4 -56.84 -0.04 44.18
C LYS A 4 -57.76 1.01 43.54
N ARG A 5 -57.37 1.58 42.40
CA ARG A 5 -58.31 2.18 41.44
C ARG A 5 -58.08 1.55 40.08
N GLN A 6 -59.13 0.93 39.58
CA GLN A 6 -59.19 0.20 38.33
C GLN A 6 -59.38 1.15 37.13
N SER A 7 -58.72 0.78 36.04
CA SER A 7 -59.25 0.68 34.67
C SER A 7 -59.94 1.90 34.03
N ALA A 8 -59.20 2.57 33.14
CA ALA A 8 -59.75 3.35 32.03
C ALA A 8 -59.09 2.91 30.73
N LEU A 9 -59.62 1.86 30.10
CA LEU A 9 -59.20 1.36 28.79
C LEU A 9 -60.43 0.79 28.06
N ALA A 10 -61.38 1.68 27.76
CA ALA A 10 -62.51 1.43 26.85
C ALA A 10 -63.23 2.75 26.52
N ALA A 11 -62.71 3.55 25.57
CA ALA A 11 -63.50 4.50 24.77
C ALA A 11 -62.59 5.31 23.83
N ALA A 12 -62.17 4.72 22.70
CA ALA A 12 -61.76 5.47 21.50
C ALA A 12 -61.58 4.52 20.30
N ALA A 13 -62.61 3.75 19.95
CA ALA A 13 -62.66 3.03 18.68
C ALA A 13 -63.56 3.84 17.73
N GLY A 14 -62.94 4.68 16.90
CA GLY A 14 -63.60 5.39 15.80
C GLY A 14 -63.99 4.43 14.67
N ALA A 15 -65.10 4.71 14.00
CA ALA A 15 -65.74 3.86 13.00
C ALA A 15 -64.87 3.62 11.73
N PRO A 16 -65.04 2.47 11.03
CA PRO A 16 -64.30 2.16 9.82
C PRO A 16 -64.76 3.01 8.60
N PRO A 17 -63.85 3.41 7.68
CA PRO A 17 -64.21 4.19 6.49
C PRO A 17 -64.92 3.36 5.41
N GLU A 18 -65.84 4.00 4.69
CA GLU A 18 -66.60 3.41 3.57
C GLU A 18 -65.71 3.03 2.37
N PRO A 19 -66.07 1.96 1.63
CA PRO A 19 -65.31 1.53 0.46
C PRO A 19 -65.49 2.49 -0.72
N ARG A 20 -64.40 3.09 -1.18
CA ARG A 20 -64.33 3.89 -2.42
C ARG A 20 -64.75 3.03 -3.63
N SER A 21 -65.67 3.54 -4.44
CA SER A 21 -66.07 2.94 -5.72
C SER A 21 -64.86 2.81 -6.64
N ARG A 22 -64.56 1.58 -7.06
CA ARG A 22 -63.55 1.33 -8.09
C ARG A 22 -64.06 1.92 -9.40
N VAL A 23 -63.41 2.95 -9.91
CA VAL A 23 -63.61 3.41 -11.29
C VAL A 23 -63.32 2.22 -12.21
N ALA A 24 -64.33 1.80 -12.99
CA ALA A 24 -64.19 0.69 -13.92
C ALA A 24 -63.16 1.06 -14.99
N MET A 25 -61.94 0.52 -14.89
CA MET A 25 -60.84 0.73 -15.85
C MET A 25 -60.94 -0.16 -17.10
N GLU A 26 -61.92 -1.07 -17.15
CA GLU A 26 -62.14 -1.98 -18.28
C GLU A 26 -62.31 -1.30 -19.66
N PRO A 27 -63.07 -0.19 -19.82
CA PRO A 27 -63.18 0.47 -21.12
C PRO A 27 -61.86 1.11 -21.57
N VAL A 28 -61.05 1.62 -20.63
CA VAL A 28 -59.75 2.25 -20.92
C VAL A 28 -58.70 1.20 -21.33
N LEU A 29 -58.66 0.07 -20.62
CA LEU A 29 -57.77 -1.05 -20.94
C LEU A 29 -58.11 -1.69 -22.29
N ASN A 30 -59.39 -1.78 -22.65
CA ASN A 30 -59.79 -2.32 -23.96
C ASN A 30 -59.52 -1.34 -25.12
N ALA A 31 -59.55 -0.03 -24.88
CA ALA A 31 -59.14 0.96 -25.87
C ALA A 31 -57.62 0.92 -26.14
N LEU A 32 -56.81 0.72 -25.10
CA LEU A 32 -55.35 0.60 -25.17
C LEU A 32 -54.86 -0.69 -25.86
N LYS A 33 -55.68 -1.75 -25.93
CA LYS A 33 -55.33 -2.99 -26.65
C LYS A 33 -55.45 -2.87 -28.17
N LYS A 34 -56.02 -1.79 -28.71
CA LYS A 34 -56.08 -1.58 -30.16
C LYS A 34 -54.69 -1.17 -30.67
N PRO A 35 -54.12 -1.89 -31.66
CA PRO A 35 -52.73 -1.68 -32.11
C PRO A 35 -52.35 -0.22 -32.43
N PRO A 36 -53.18 0.60 -33.11
CA PRO A 36 -52.80 2.00 -33.37
C PRO A 36 -52.83 2.90 -32.12
N VAL A 37 -53.65 2.57 -31.12
CA VAL A 37 -53.78 3.36 -29.87
C VAL A 37 -52.63 3.04 -28.92
N ALA A 38 -52.20 1.78 -28.85
CA ALA A 38 -51.02 1.36 -28.08
C ALA A 38 -49.74 2.05 -28.57
N ALA A 39 -49.55 2.11 -29.90
CA ALA A 39 -48.39 2.76 -30.51
C ALA A 39 -48.38 4.28 -30.24
N GLY A 40 -49.55 4.94 -30.34
CA GLY A 40 -49.69 6.36 -30.02
C GLY A 40 -49.40 6.66 -28.54
N ALA A 41 -49.93 5.85 -27.62
CA ALA A 41 -49.70 6.01 -26.19
C ALA A 41 -48.22 5.80 -25.81
N ALA A 42 -47.55 4.81 -26.41
CA ALA A 42 -46.12 4.59 -26.21
C ALA A 42 -45.28 5.78 -26.73
N GLY A 43 -45.64 6.34 -27.89
CA GLY A 43 -44.97 7.52 -28.44
C GLY A 43 -45.07 8.74 -27.52
N VAL A 44 -46.27 9.03 -27.00
CA VAL A 44 -46.48 10.14 -26.05
C VAL A 44 -45.71 9.90 -24.74
N PHE A 45 -45.65 8.66 -24.26
CA PHE A 45 -44.89 8.32 -23.05
C PHE A 45 -43.38 8.55 -23.25
N VAL A 46 -42.81 8.13 -24.38
CA VAL A 46 -41.38 8.33 -24.67
C VAL A 46 -41.05 9.82 -24.78
N ILE A 47 -41.90 10.61 -25.44
CA ILE A 47 -41.70 12.07 -25.55
C ILE A 47 -41.81 12.73 -24.17
N GLY A 48 -42.78 12.33 -23.36
CA GLY A 48 -42.94 12.84 -21.99
C GLY A 48 -41.76 12.49 -21.08
N ALA A 49 -41.24 11.27 -21.18
CA ALA A 49 -40.07 10.84 -20.43
C ALA A 49 -38.80 11.60 -20.86
N ALA A 50 -38.62 11.85 -22.16
CA ALA A 50 -37.51 12.65 -22.67
C ALA A 50 -37.58 14.12 -22.22
N ALA A 51 -38.77 14.73 -22.24
CA ALA A 51 -38.98 16.10 -21.76
C ALA A 51 -38.70 16.21 -20.24
N LEU A 52 -39.13 15.22 -19.45
CA LEU A 52 -38.85 15.16 -18.02
C LEU A 52 -37.36 14.97 -17.74
N PHE A 53 -36.67 14.13 -18.51
CA PHE A 53 -35.23 13.92 -18.40
C PHE A 53 -34.45 15.22 -18.62
N VAL A 54 -34.82 16.00 -19.64
CA VAL A 54 -34.21 17.32 -19.89
C VAL A 54 -34.53 18.32 -18.78
N ALA A 55 -35.74 18.30 -18.24
CA ALA A 55 -36.12 19.22 -17.15
C ALA A 55 -35.41 18.91 -15.82
N VAL A 56 -35.12 17.63 -15.52
CA VAL A 56 -34.52 17.22 -14.24
C VAL A 56 -32.99 17.17 -14.31
N LEU A 57 -32.39 16.72 -15.42
CA LEU A 57 -30.93 16.63 -15.57
C LEU A 57 -30.31 17.80 -16.33
N GLY A 58 -31.11 18.65 -16.98
CA GLY A 58 -30.63 19.78 -17.78
C GLY A 58 -30.35 21.06 -16.99
N ASP A 59 -30.64 21.11 -15.69
CA ASP A 59 -30.27 22.25 -14.84
C ASP A 59 -28.91 21.98 -14.15
N PRO A 60 -27.81 22.61 -14.61
CA PRO A 60 -26.48 22.41 -14.05
C PRO A 60 -26.30 22.98 -12.63
N ARG A 61 -27.34 23.53 -11.99
CA ARG A 61 -27.29 24.11 -10.64
C ARG A 61 -28.27 23.50 -9.62
N ALA A 62 -29.05 22.48 -10.00
CA ALA A 62 -30.08 21.90 -9.13
C ALA A 62 -29.56 21.07 -7.92
N GLY A 63 -28.24 20.99 -7.70
CA GLY A 63 -27.63 20.11 -6.69
C GLY A 63 -26.84 20.77 -5.55
N ALA A 64 -26.74 22.11 -5.47
CA ALA A 64 -25.87 22.75 -4.47
C ALA A 64 -26.62 23.78 -3.61
N PRO A 65 -27.03 23.45 -2.36
CA PRO A 65 -27.38 24.48 -1.39
C PRO A 65 -26.09 25.16 -0.90
N THR A 66 -25.84 26.39 -1.34
CA THR A 66 -24.76 27.23 -0.79
C THR A 66 -25.32 28.08 0.35
N ALA A 67 -24.87 27.82 1.58
CA ALA A 67 -25.08 28.70 2.72
C ALA A 67 -23.76 29.43 3.03
N SER A 68 -23.77 30.76 3.05
CA SER A 68 -22.65 31.58 3.52
C SER A 68 -22.94 32.05 4.95
N ALA A 69 -21.99 31.78 5.85
CA ALA A 69 -21.98 32.36 7.19
C ALA A 69 -20.84 33.39 7.25
N VAL A 70 -21.15 34.59 7.76
CA VAL A 70 -20.15 35.62 8.04
C VAL A 70 -19.45 35.22 9.34
N LEU A 71 -18.16 34.86 9.24
CA LEU A 71 -17.31 34.64 10.41
C LEU A 71 -16.71 35.99 10.83
N GLU A 72 -17.16 36.53 11.96
CA GLU A 72 -16.43 37.60 12.64
C GLU A 72 -15.12 37.02 13.17
N ARG A 73 -14.00 37.52 12.63
CA ARG A 73 -12.65 37.22 13.13
C ARG A 73 -12.47 38.01 14.43
N PRO A 74 -12.31 37.34 15.60
CA PRO A 74 -11.90 38.05 16.80
C PRO A 74 -10.53 38.67 16.56
N VAL A 75 -10.36 39.91 17.01
CA VAL A 75 -9.10 40.66 16.96
C VAL A 75 -8.03 39.80 17.62
N ALA A 76 -6.95 39.52 16.86
CA ALA A 76 -5.81 38.77 17.35
C ALA A 76 -5.20 39.53 18.53
N ALA A 77 -5.34 38.96 19.73
CA ALA A 77 -4.53 39.34 20.87
C ALA A 77 -3.16 38.66 20.73
N ASP A 78 -2.14 39.51 20.80
CA ASP A 78 -0.70 39.30 20.93
C ASP A 78 0.02 38.47 19.86
N THR A 79 1.06 39.10 19.32
CA THR A 79 1.93 38.64 18.25
C THR A 79 2.46 37.25 18.53
N ALA A 80 2.10 36.29 17.67
CA ALA A 80 2.77 34.99 17.63
C ALA A 80 4.28 35.22 17.34
N PRO A 81 5.18 34.58 18.11
CA PRO A 81 6.61 34.74 17.91
C PRO A 81 7.01 34.28 16.52
N THR A 82 7.95 35.01 15.91
CA THR A 82 8.46 34.67 14.59
C THR A 82 9.23 33.35 14.64
N GLY A 83 9.31 32.63 13.52
CA GLY A 83 9.95 31.30 13.45
C GLY A 83 11.41 31.25 13.92
N ALA A 84 12.09 32.40 14.09
CA ALA A 84 13.41 32.50 14.69
C ALA A 84 13.39 32.54 16.24
N GLU A 85 12.31 33.05 16.85
CA GLU A 85 12.15 33.15 18.31
C GLU A 85 11.71 31.80 18.92
N ALA A 86 11.06 30.93 18.14
CA ALA A 86 10.72 29.56 18.55
C ALA A 86 11.96 28.65 18.75
N PHE A 87 13.12 29.03 18.21
CA PHE A 87 14.39 28.31 18.36
C PHE A 87 15.48 29.14 19.05
N GLY A 88 15.13 30.32 19.59
CA GLY A 88 16.02 31.16 20.38
C GLY A 88 16.23 30.60 21.78
N PHE A 89 17.38 30.94 22.37
CA PHE A 89 17.83 30.45 23.69
C PHE A 89 16.87 30.76 24.87
N SER A 90 15.84 31.58 24.68
CA SER A 90 14.76 31.87 25.63
C SER A 90 13.64 30.81 25.66
N GLY A 91 13.54 29.92 24.67
CA GLY A 91 12.59 28.80 24.67
C GLY A 91 12.97 27.63 25.59
N LEU A 92 14.13 27.71 26.25
CA LEU A 92 14.64 26.69 27.16
C LEU A 92 14.15 26.85 28.61
N ASP A 93 13.52 27.98 28.96
CA ASP A 93 12.92 28.18 30.30
C ASP A 93 11.73 27.25 30.56
N ILE A 94 11.11 26.70 29.50
CA ILE A 94 9.99 25.75 29.61
C ILE A 94 10.47 24.35 30.07
N TYR A 95 11.78 24.10 30.05
CA TYR A 95 12.39 22.83 30.46
C TYR A 95 13.11 22.89 31.81
N GLN A 96 13.17 24.05 32.47
CA GLN A 96 13.86 24.20 33.76
C GLN A 96 13.03 23.78 34.98
N ASP A 97 11.72 23.56 34.84
CA ASP A 97 10.84 23.20 35.98
C ASP A 97 10.56 21.69 36.09
N LEU A 98 11.29 20.86 35.34
CA LEU A 98 11.33 19.42 35.59
C LEU A 98 12.30 19.16 36.74
N GLY A 99 11.76 19.13 37.96
CA GLY A 99 12.49 18.74 39.15
C GLY A 99 13.24 17.40 38.99
N PRO A 100 14.26 17.13 39.83
CA PRO A 100 15.12 15.97 39.68
C PRO A 100 14.31 14.67 39.69
N ILE A 101 14.54 13.86 38.64
CA ILE A 101 13.95 12.53 38.45
C ILE A 101 14.29 11.65 39.65
N ASP A 102 13.27 11.10 40.31
CA ASP A 102 13.42 10.18 41.44
C ASP A 102 14.18 8.91 41.00
N PRO A 103 15.37 8.63 41.58
CA PRO A 103 16.15 7.44 41.26
C PRO A 103 15.41 6.12 41.56
N ALA A 104 14.34 6.14 42.34
CA ALA A 104 13.52 4.96 42.64
C ALA A 104 12.69 4.45 41.43
N LEU A 105 12.55 5.24 40.37
CA LEU A 105 11.85 4.85 39.13
C LEU A 105 12.76 4.17 38.09
N MET A 106 14.07 4.09 38.35
CA MET A 106 15.03 3.36 37.52
C MET A 106 15.26 1.95 38.08
N GLY A 107 14.25 1.09 37.97
CA GLY A 107 14.42 -0.35 38.20
C GLY A 107 15.07 -1.03 37.00
N GLU A 108 15.99 -1.97 37.26
CA GLU A 108 16.68 -2.75 36.21
C GLU A 108 15.70 -3.53 35.33
N GLY A 109 15.68 -3.18 34.04
CA GLY A 109 14.99 -3.94 32.97
C GLY A 109 13.60 -3.41 32.61
N GLY A 110 13.53 -2.44 31.69
CA GLY A 110 12.27 -2.02 31.10
C GLY A 110 12.48 -1.03 29.95
N ALA A 111 12.15 -1.47 28.73
CA ALA A 111 12.15 -0.61 27.55
C ALA A 111 11.19 0.57 27.73
N ALA A 112 11.65 1.77 27.39
CA ALA A 112 10.83 2.98 27.32
C ALA A 112 9.79 2.84 26.19
N GLY A 113 8.66 2.21 26.51
CA GLY A 113 7.44 2.30 25.71
C GLY A 113 6.88 3.71 25.87
N GLY A 114 7.03 4.54 24.83
CA GLY A 114 6.50 5.89 24.81
C GLY A 114 4.97 5.91 24.80
N GLU A 115 4.35 5.98 25.98
CA GLU A 115 2.98 6.45 26.13
C GLU A 115 3.02 7.94 26.50
N ALA A 116 2.57 8.81 25.59
CA ALA A 116 2.36 10.21 25.88
C ALA A 116 0.98 10.40 26.52
N LEU A 117 0.95 10.70 27.81
CA LEU A 117 -0.27 11.07 28.54
C LEU A 117 -0.59 12.55 28.27
N ILE A 118 -1.68 12.81 27.55
CA ILE A 118 -2.19 14.18 27.36
C ILE A 118 -3.23 14.44 28.46
N THR A 119 -2.90 15.32 29.39
CA THR A 119 -3.83 15.79 30.43
C THR A 119 -4.54 17.05 29.92
N LEU A 120 -5.87 17.01 29.84
CA LEU A 120 -6.65 18.22 29.56
C LEU A 120 -6.74 19.12 30.80
N PRO A 121 -7.04 20.43 30.64
CA PRO A 121 -7.06 21.42 31.73
C PRO A 121 -7.95 21.05 32.93
N ASP A 122 -8.91 20.15 32.72
CA ASP A 122 -9.92 19.76 33.71
C ASP A 122 -9.51 18.52 34.51
N GLY A 123 -8.25 18.05 34.38
CA GLY A 123 -7.74 16.86 35.08
C GLY A 123 -8.26 15.53 34.52
N ALA A 124 -9.02 15.55 33.42
CA ALA A 124 -9.40 14.35 32.69
C ALA A 124 -8.20 13.85 31.84
N SER A 125 -7.73 12.64 32.14
CA SER A 125 -6.83 11.90 31.27
C SER A 125 -7.65 11.12 30.24
N VAL A 126 -7.53 11.50 28.97
CA VAL A 126 -7.91 10.61 27.87
C VAL A 126 -6.70 9.76 27.56
N ALA A 127 -6.68 8.53 28.08
CA ALA A 127 -5.87 7.49 27.47
C ALA A 127 -6.37 7.38 26.03
N SER A 128 -5.59 7.91 25.08
CA SER A 128 -5.88 7.74 23.66
C SER A 128 -6.16 6.25 23.43
N GLY A 129 -7.40 5.96 23.02
CA GLY A 129 -7.90 4.59 22.94
C GLY A 129 -6.90 3.75 22.15
N GLN A 130 -6.53 2.60 22.71
CA GLN A 130 -5.61 1.59 22.18
C GLN A 130 -5.14 1.93 20.76
N GLY A 131 -4.07 2.71 20.67
CA GLY A 131 -3.29 2.79 19.45
C GLY A 131 -2.74 1.40 19.23
N PHE A 132 -3.47 0.54 18.52
CA PHE A 132 -2.99 -0.75 18.05
C PHE A 132 -1.96 -0.48 16.94
N SER A 133 -0.83 0.10 17.32
CA SER A 133 0.40 0.02 16.55
C SER A 133 0.70 -1.47 16.38
N ALA A 134 0.97 -1.89 15.15
CA ALA A 134 1.32 -3.28 14.91
C ALA A 134 2.53 -3.66 15.79
N PRO A 135 2.49 -4.82 16.49
CA PRO A 135 3.54 -5.21 17.41
C PRO A 135 4.87 -5.31 16.68
N VAL A 136 5.94 -4.83 17.32
CA VAL A 136 7.32 -5.08 16.88
C VAL A 136 7.57 -6.58 16.95
N ARG A 137 8.04 -7.17 15.85
CA ARG A 137 8.29 -8.60 15.73
C ARG A 137 9.76 -8.88 16.08
N ALA A 138 9.97 -9.84 16.98
CA ALA A 138 11.31 -10.39 17.22
C ALA A 138 11.83 -11.06 15.94
N PRO A 139 13.14 -10.98 15.65
CA PRO A 139 13.72 -11.61 14.47
C PRO A 139 13.46 -13.12 14.50
N SER A 140 12.74 -13.62 13.48
CA SER A 140 12.43 -15.04 13.35
C SER A 140 13.19 -15.61 12.15
N ASN A 141 14.03 -16.62 12.41
CA ASN A 141 14.80 -17.36 11.40
C ASN A 141 15.65 -16.44 10.48
N PRO A 142 16.77 -15.88 10.98
CA PRO A 142 17.63 -14.99 10.20
C PRO A 142 18.14 -15.67 8.92
N LEU A 143 18.21 -14.90 7.83
CA LEU A 143 18.81 -15.38 6.59
C LEU A 143 20.36 -15.39 6.69
N PRO A 144 21.06 -16.17 5.85
CA PRO A 144 22.53 -16.19 5.84
C PRO A 144 23.12 -14.78 5.68
N LYS A 145 24.20 -14.49 6.40
CA LYS A 145 24.89 -13.20 6.27
C LYS A 145 25.43 -13.02 4.84
N ALA A 146 25.27 -11.82 4.29
CA ALA A 146 25.87 -11.45 3.02
C ALA A 146 27.24 -10.79 3.25
N PRO A 147 28.17 -10.84 2.27
CA PRO A 147 28.08 -11.60 1.02
C PRO A 147 28.36 -13.10 1.22
N ILE A 148 27.65 -13.96 0.48
CA ILE A 148 27.96 -15.40 0.41
C ILE A 148 29.12 -15.62 -0.57
N ALA A 149 30.13 -16.38 -0.14
CA ALA A 149 31.30 -16.71 -0.94
C ALA A 149 30.93 -17.36 -2.29
N GLY A 150 31.53 -16.85 -3.37
CA GLY A 150 31.33 -17.32 -4.74
C GLY A 150 30.17 -16.65 -5.49
N LEU A 151 29.29 -15.90 -4.81
CA LEU A 151 28.14 -15.23 -5.43
C LEU A 151 28.37 -13.75 -5.77
N PHE A 152 29.61 -13.29 -5.65
CA PHE A 152 30.01 -11.95 -6.05
C PHE A 152 31.39 -11.97 -6.74
N GLN A 153 31.66 -10.93 -7.52
CA GLN A 153 32.97 -10.61 -8.11
C GLN A 153 33.27 -9.13 -7.95
N PRO A 154 34.54 -8.72 -7.90
CA PRO A 154 34.91 -7.31 -8.00
C PRO A 154 34.40 -6.72 -9.32
N GLY A 155 33.87 -5.50 -9.26
CA GLY A 155 33.46 -4.69 -10.41
C GLY A 155 33.94 -3.24 -10.25
N PRO A 156 33.78 -2.41 -11.30
CA PRO A 156 34.33 -1.05 -11.32
C PRO A 156 33.81 -0.14 -10.19
N SER A 157 32.58 -0.38 -9.73
CA SER A 157 31.91 0.45 -8.73
C SER A 157 31.58 -0.30 -7.43
N GLY A 158 32.11 -1.50 -7.24
CA GLY A 158 31.80 -2.35 -6.08
C GLY A 158 31.58 -3.82 -6.44
N PRO A 159 31.15 -4.66 -5.48
CA PRO A 159 30.93 -6.09 -5.72
C PRO A 159 29.70 -6.31 -6.60
N LEU A 160 29.87 -7.04 -7.70
CA LEU A 160 28.79 -7.42 -8.60
C LEU A 160 28.33 -8.85 -8.33
N PRO A 161 27.02 -9.14 -8.41
CA PRO A 161 26.51 -10.50 -8.29
C PRO A 161 26.96 -11.34 -9.48
N ARG A 162 27.24 -12.63 -9.20
CA ARG A 162 27.59 -13.63 -10.20
C ARG A 162 27.01 -14.99 -9.84
N ILE A 163 26.93 -15.85 -10.86
CA ILE A 163 26.74 -17.29 -10.68
C ILE A 163 28.04 -17.89 -10.16
N ALA A 164 27.96 -18.69 -9.09
CA ALA A 164 29.10 -19.38 -8.52
C ALA A 164 29.58 -20.52 -9.43
N ALA A 165 30.84 -20.92 -9.31
CA ALA A 165 31.42 -22.01 -10.09
C ALA A 165 30.73 -23.36 -9.86
N ASP A 166 30.09 -23.54 -8.70
CA ASP A 166 29.30 -24.72 -8.34
C ASP A 166 27.83 -24.65 -8.84
N GLY A 167 27.48 -23.62 -9.62
CA GLY A 167 26.15 -23.42 -10.19
C GLY A 167 25.14 -22.77 -9.25
N ARG A 168 25.52 -22.43 -8.00
CA ARG A 168 24.64 -21.62 -7.14
C ARG A 168 24.43 -20.25 -7.74
N VAL A 169 23.19 -19.76 -7.66
CA VAL A 169 22.81 -18.44 -8.16
C VAL A 169 22.32 -17.54 -7.02
N PRO A 170 22.49 -16.21 -7.11
CA PRO A 170 21.94 -15.26 -6.14
C PRO A 170 20.44 -15.42 -5.91
N ALA A 171 19.65 -15.63 -6.98
CA ALA A 171 18.19 -15.80 -6.90
C ALA A 171 17.71 -16.98 -6.05
N GLN A 172 18.58 -17.95 -5.74
CA GLN A 172 18.25 -19.07 -4.85
C GLN A 172 18.94 -18.94 -3.49
N ALA A 173 20.21 -18.55 -3.49
CA ALA A 173 21.01 -18.55 -2.27
C ALA A 173 20.63 -17.42 -1.30
N TYR A 174 20.14 -16.29 -1.82
CA TYR A 174 19.67 -15.18 -1.00
C TYR A 174 18.15 -15.19 -0.78
N ALA A 175 17.43 -16.11 -1.42
CA ALA A 175 15.99 -16.25 -1.26
C ALA A 175 15.63 -16.79 0.13
N ARG A 176 14.50 -16.33 0.68
CA ARG A 176 13.97 -16.87 1.93
C ARG A 176 13.43 -18.29 1.67
N PRO A 177 13.83 -19.30 2.46
CA PRO A 177 13.25 -20.64 2.35
C PRO A 177 11.74 -20.61 2.58
N PHE A 178 10.98 -21.29 1.73
CA PHE A 178 9.53 -21.35 1.80
C PHE A 178 9.02 -22.75 1.47
N ARG A 179 7.99 -23.20 2.18
CA ARG A 179 7.27 -24.44 1.91
C ARG A 179 5.78 -24.13 1.84
N SER A 180 5.17 -24.43 0.70
CA SER A 180 3.72 -24.30 0.56
C SER A 180 3.02 -25.30 1.47
N ASN A 181 1.96 -24.86 2.14
CA ASN A 181 1.08 -25.70 2.95
C ASN A 181 -0.21 -26.11 2.18
N GLY A 182 -0.25 -25.89 0.87
CA GLY A 182 -1.40 -26.16 0.01
C GLY A 182 -2.49 -25.10 0.01
N LYS A 183 -2.42 -24.08 0.90
CA LYS A 183 -3.32 -22.92 0.84
C LYS A 183 -2.92 -21.97 -0.30
N PRO A 184 -3.87 -21.17 -0.82
CA PRO A 184 -3.53 -20.11 -1.76
C PRO A 184 -2.51 -19.14 -1.17
N MET A 185 -1.56 -18.72 -1.98
CA MET A 185 -0.43 -17.92 -1.53
C MET A 185 -0.63 -16.44 -1.85
N VAL A 186 -0.23 -15.56 -0.93
CA VAL A 186 -0.08 -14.13 -1.21
C VAL A 186 1.35 -13.72 -0.92
N ALA A 187 1.91 -12.87 -1.76
CA ALA A 187 3.20 -12.23 -1.52
C ALA A 187 3.04 -10.72 -1.55
N LEU A 188 3.88 -10.03 -0.79
CA LEU A 188 3.95 -8.58 -0.76
C LEU A 188 5.41 -8.16 -0.87
N VAL A 189 5.70 -7.28 -1.82
CA VAL A 189 6.96 -6.54 -1.90
C VAL A 189 6.70 -5.12 -1.41
N VAL A 190 7.46 -4.67 -0.41
CA VAL A 190 7.44 -3.28 0.04
C VAL A 190 8.74 -2.63 -0.41
N GLY A 191 8.64 -1.58 -1.21
CA GLY A 191 9.74 -0.81 -1.79
C GLY A 191 9.93 0.57 -1.16
N GLY A 192 10.86 1.35 -1.70
CA GLY A 192 11.20 2.69 -1.24
C GLY A 192 12.05 2.72 0.03
N LEU A 193 12.57 1.57 0.48
CA LEU A 193 13.35 1.51 1.71
C LEU A 193 14.74 2.13 1.54
N GLY A 194 15.24 2.72 2.63
CA GLY A 194 16.57 3.32 2.74
C GLY A 194 16.58 4.86 2.62
N LEU A 195 15.54 5.48 2.06
CA LEU A 195 15.44 6.96 1.98
C LEU A 195 15.07 7.61 3.32
N ASN A 196 14.22 6.95 4.10
CA ASN A 196 13.82 7.42 5.42
C ASN A 196 14.11 6.31 6.44
N SER A 197 14.99 6.58 7.39
CA SER A 197 15.45 5.60 8.38
C SER A 197 14.33 5.11 9.29
N ALA A 198 13.39 5.97 9.67
CA ALA A 198 12.28 5.62 10.55
C ALA A 198 11.28 4.68 9.86
N THR A 199 10.87 4.97 8.62
CA THR A 199 9.96 4.09 7.87
C THR A 199 10.64 2.79 7.45
N THR A 200 11.93 2.85 7.10
CA THR A 200 12.75 1.67 6.77
C THR A 200 12.85 0.73 7.96
N ARG A 201 13.19 1.27 9.14
CA ARG A 201 13.24 0.50 10.38
C ARG A 201 11.87 -0.08 10.76
N ALA A 202 10.81 0.72 10.66
CA ALA A 202 9.45 0.25 10.94
C ALA A 202 9.02 -0.89 10.01
N ALA A 203 9.38 -0.84 8.72
CA ALA A 203 9.10 -1.93 7.78
C ALA A 203 9.83 -3.22 8.19
N ILE A 204 11.12 -3.15 8.52
CA ILE A 204 11.93 -4.30 8.97
C ILE A 204 11.43 -4.89 10.30
N GLU A 205 11.00 -4.04 11.23
CA GLU A 205 10.65 -4.48 12.58
C GLU A 205 9.18 -4.92 12.73
N ARG A 206 8.26 -4.43 11.88
CA ARG A 206 6.81 -4.67 12.04
C ARG A 206 6.24 -5.67 11.04
N LEU A 207 6.80 -5.74 9.83
CA LEU A 207 6.33 -6.67 8.82
C LEU A 207 6.87 -8.08 9.12
N PRO A 208 6.09 -9.14 8.87
CA PRO A 208 6.58 -10.51 9.04
C PRO A 208 7.67 -10.82 8.00
N ALA A 209 8.59 -11.73 8.33
CA ALA A 209 9.77 -12.08 7.52
C ALA A 209 9.43 -12.57 6.10
N GLU A 210 8.20 -13.03 5.86
CA GLU A 210 7.71 -13.42 4.54
C GLU A 210 7.44 -12.20 3.62
N VAL A 211 7.30 -10.99 4.14
CA VAL A 211 7.25 -9.78 3.29
C VAL A 211 8.64 -9.49 2.75
N THR A 212 8.73 -9.31 1.43
CA THR A 212 9.99 -9.01 0.75
C THR A 212 10.23 -7.50 0.74
N LEU A 213 11.45 -7.08 1.07
CA LEU A 213 11.81 -5.67 1.18
C LEU A 213 12.70 -5.24 0.02
N SER A 214 12.35 -4.16 -0.66
CA SER A 214 13.11 -3.61 -1.78
C SER A 214 13.70 -2.26 -1.44
N PHE A 215 15.00 -2.08 -1.70
CA PHE A 215 15.74 -0.90 -1.28
C PHE A 215 16.14 -0.03 -2.47
N VAL A 216 16.08 1.27 -2.24
CA VAL A 216 16.53 2.28 -3.19
C VAL A 216 18.06 2.22 -3.29
N PRO A 217 18.64 2.20 -4.50
CA PRO A 217 20.09 2.05 -4.70
C PRO A 217 20.90 3.26 -4.20
N TYR A 218 20.23 4.38 -3.93
CA TYR A 218 20.83 5.64 -3.47
C TYR A 218 20.82 5.81 -1.95
N ALA A 219 20.27 4.84 -1.21
CA ALA A 219 20.17 4.92 0.23
C ALA A 219 21.53 5.01 0.93
N GLU A 220 21.66 5.94 1.88
CA GLU A 220 22.83 6.00 2.74
C GLU A 220 22.90 4.75 3.64
N GLY A 221 24.08 4.15 3.74
CA GLY A 221 24.26 2.94 4.55
C GLY A 221 23.45 1.74 4.06
N LEU A 222 23.15 1.65 2.75
CA LEU A 222 22.32 0.61 2.15
C LEU A 222 22.65 -0.82 2.64
N GLN A 223 23.94 -1.21 2.66
CA GLN A 223 24.33 -2.55 3.12
C GLN A 223 23.91 -2.81 4.58
N THR A 224 24.00 -1.82 5.46
CA THR A 224 23.57 -1.92 6.86
C THR A 224 22.06 -2.22 6.95
N TRP A 225 21.25 -1.55 6.14
CA TRP A 225 19.81 -1.81 6.09
C TRP A 225 19.49 -3.21 5.58
N ILE A 226 20.21 -3.67 4.56
CA ILE A 226 20.07 -5.02 4.02
C ILE A 226 20.48 -6.07 5.06
N ASP A 227 21.60 -5.86 5.76
CA ASP A 227 22.06 -6.78 6.79
C ASP A 227 21.06 -6.87 7.95
N MET A 228 20.47 -5.74 8.35
CA MET A 228 19.40 -5.70 9.34
C MET A 228 18.15 -6.44 8.86
N ALA A 229 17.68 -6.18 7.63
CA ALA A 229 16.53 -6.86 7.05
C ALA A 229 16.73 -8.38 7.00
N ARG A 230 17.91 -8.83 6.55
CA ARG A 230 18.27 -10.26 6.51
C ARG A 230 18.37 -10.88 7.91
N ALA A 231 18.87 -10.15 8.89
CA ALA A 231 18.88 -10.59 10.29
C ALA A 231 17.47 -10.75 10.87
N HIS A 232 16.49 -9.99 10.37
CA HIS A 232 15.06 -10.15 10.66
C HIS A 232 14.35 -11.21 9.80
N GLY A 233 15.08 -11.90 8.92
CA GLY A 233 14.55 -12.98 8.09
C GLY A 233 13.93 -12.53 6.76
N HIS A 234 13.93 -11.22 6.47
CA HIS A 234 13.38 -10.69 5.23
C HIS A 234 14.23 -11.05 4.03
N GLU A 235 13.54 -11.48 2.96
CA GLU A 235 14.10 -11.50 1.62
C GLU A 235 14.25 -10.07 1.09
N VAL A 236 15.34 -9.80 0.36
CA VAL A 236 15.73 -8.45 -0.03
C VAL A 236 15.91 -8.31 -1.54
N MET A 237 15.50 -7.16 -2.08
CA MET A 237 15.66 -6.75 -3.48
C MET A 237 16.30 -5.35 -3.61
N ILE A 238 16.81 -5.05 -4.80
CA ILE A 238 17.25 -3.70 -5.19
C ILE A 238 16.28 -3.13 -6.22
N GLU A 239 15.93 -1.86 -6.07
CA GLU A 239 15.14 -1.11 -7.04
C GLU A 239 16.01 -0.62 -8.18
N LEU A 240 15.50 -0.78 -9.40
CA LEU A 240 16.10 -0.25 -10.62
C LEU A 240 15.30 0.97 -11.05
N PRO A 241 15.86 2.18 -10.93
CA PRO A 241 15.24 3.39 -11.44
C PRO A 241 15.15 3.31 -12.97
N MET A 242 13.95 3.48 -13.53
CA MET A 242 13.68 3.32 -14.96
C MET A 242 12.85 4.49 -15.48
N GLU A 243 13.08 4.87 -16.75
CA GLU A 243 12.47 6.04 -17.36
C GLU A 243 10.94 5.99 -17.32
N PRO A 244 10.27 6.94 -16.63
CA PRO A 244 8.83 7.09 -16.73
C PRO A 244 8.40 7.89 -17.96
N THR A 245 7.12 7.87 -18.33
CA THR A 245 6.57 8.73 -19.39
C THR A 245 6.77 10.23 -19.12
N GLY A 246 6.85 10.64 -17.84
CA GLY A 246 7.09 12.02 -17.42
C GLY A 246 8.55 12.45 -17.33
N TYR A 247 9.51 11.67 -17.83
CA TYR A 247 10.93 12.05 -17.82
C TYR A 247 11.21 13.21 -18.79
N PRO A 248 12.06 14.21 -18.45
CA PRO A 248 12.87 14.32 -17.23
C PRO A 248 12.21 15.06 -16.06
N ASP A 249 10.98 15.56 -16.19
CA ASP A 249 10.30 16.29 -15.11
C ASP A 249 10.05 15.41 -13.86
N ASN A 250 9.88 14.10 -14.08
CA ASN A 250 9.90 13.07 -13.06
C ASN A 250 11.16 12.20 -13.22
N ASP A 251 12.28 12.62 -12.61
CA ASP A 251 13.57 11.93 -12.68
C ASP A 251 13.79 11.01 -11.46
N PRO A 252 13.86 9.67 -11.66
CA PRO A 252 14.15 8.70 -10.60
C PRO A 252 15.58 8.73 -10.06
N GLY A 253 16.50 9.44 -10.72
CA GLY A 253 17.88 9.63 -10.30
C GLY A 253 18.93 9.40 -11.41
N PRO A 254 20.22 9.59 -11.09
CA PRO A 254 21.28 9.69 -12.10
C PRO A 254 21.57 8.40 -12.88
N TYR A 255 21.19 7.23 -12.35
CA TYR A 255 21.38 5.93 -13.01
C TYR A 255 20.08 5.36 -13.58
N THR A 256 19.12 6.23 -13.89
CA THR A 256 17.87 5.84 -14.55
C THR A 256 18.16 5.13 -15.88
N LEU A 257 17.61 3.93 -16.03
CA LEU A 257 17.65 3.17 -17.28
C LEU A 257 16.73 3.85 -18.30
N LEU A 258 17.31 4.36 -19.39
CA LEU A 258 16.59 5.13 -20.40
C LEU A 258 16.24 4.25 -21.60
N SER A 259 15.04 4.43 -22.15
CA SER A 259 14.57 3.78 -23.38
C SER A 259 15.47 4.08 -24.58
N SER A 260 16.12 5.26 -24.58
CA SER A 260 17.06 5.75 -25.59
C SER A 260 18.52 5.35 -25.35
N GLY A 261 18.87 4.76 -24.18
CA GLY A 261 20.25 4.47 -23.80
C GLY A 261 20.92 3.33 -24.58
N GLY A 262 20.13 2.46 -25.23
CA GLY A 262 20.63 1.25 -25.88
C GLY A 262 21.22 0.23 -24.89
N ALA A 263 21.74 -0.88 -25.40
CA ALA A 263 22.22 -1.99 -24.56
C ALA A 263 23.45 -1.63 -23.67
N ASP A 264 24.38 -0.81 -24.18
CA ASP A 264 25.62 -0.48 -23.47
C ASP A 264 25.37 0.46 -22.28
N ASP A 265 24.52 1.48 -22.43
CA ASP A 265 24.12 2.36 -21.31
C ASP A 265 23.40 1.57 -20.22
N VAL A 266 22.49 0.66 -20.61
CA VAL A 266 21.81 -0.24 -19.67
C VAL A 266 22.82 -1.08 -18.91
N ALA A 267 23.82 -1.66 -19.58
CA ALA A 267 24.83 -2.48 -18.92
C ALA A 267 25.66 -1.68 -17.90
N VAL A 268 26.15 -0.49 -18.29
CA VAL A 268 26.97 0.37 -17.41
C VAL A 268 26.17 0.84 -16.20
N LYS A 269 24.94 1.33 -16.39
CA LYS A 269 24.10 1.80 -15.28
C LYS A 269 23.68 0.66 -14.37
N LEU A 270 23.33 -0.49 -14.95
CA LEU A 270 22.96 -1.67 -14.17
C LEU A 270 24.12 -2.19 -13.34
N ASP A 271 25.36 -2.20 -13.84
CA ASP A 271 26.53 -2.58 -13.06
C ASP A 271 26.71 -1.67 -11.84
N TRP A 272 26.54 -0.37 -12.01
CA TRP A 272 26.60 0.56 -10.88
C TRP A 272 25.50 0.28 -9.84
N LEU A 273 24.25 0.09 -10.29
CA LEU A 273 23.08 -0.20 -9.45
C LEU A 273 23.26 -1.50 -8.66
N LEU A 274 23.74 -2.55 -9.32
CA LEU A 274 23.96 -3.85 -8.68
C LEU A 274 25.16 -3.84 -7.72
N ALA A 275 26.14 -2.98 -7.96
CA ALA A 275 27.32 -2.85 -7.12
C ALA A 275 27.09 -2.13 -5.78
N ARG A 276 25.88 -1.59 -5.54
CA ARG A 276 25.57 -0.81 -4.32
C ARG A 276 25.55 -1.65 -3.05
N ALA A 277 25.23 -2.94 -3.17
CA ALA A 277 25.14 -3.83 -2.02
C ALA A 277 25.29 -5.30 -2.44
N THR A 278 25.19 -6.19 -1.46
CA THR A 278 25.13 -7.64 -1.63
C THR A 278 24.01 -8.21 -0.75
N GLY A 279 23.58 -9.44 -1.00
CA GLY A 279 22.56 -10.10 -0.16
C GLY A 279 21.13 -9.99 -0.65
N TYR A 280 20.91 -9.49 -1.87
CA TYR A 280 19.61 -9.51 -2.54
C TYR A 280 19.50 -10.69 -3.50
N PHE A 281 18.30 -11.26 -3.64
CA PHE A 281 18.05 -12.38 -4.56
C PHE A 281 17.67 -11.91 -5.98
N GLY A 282 17.17 -10.68 -6.08
CA GLY A 282 16.66 -10.13 -7.32
C GLY A 282 16.49 -8.62 -7.26
N VAL A 283 15.92 -8.09 -8.33
CA VAL A 283 15.69 -6.65 -8.52
C VAL A 283 14.27 -6.39 -9.00
N THR A 284 13.76 -5.18 -8.75
CA THR A 284 12.44 -4.72 -9.19
C THR A 284 12.54 -3.42 -9.95
N ASN A 285 11.58 -3.13 -10.82
CA ASN A 285 11.48 -1.80 -11.41
C ASN A 285 11.02 -0.77 -10.37
N TYR A 286 11.53 0.45 -10.48
CA TYR A 286 10.98 1.64 -9.89
C TYR A 286 10.59 2.59 -11.03
N LEU A 287 9.27 2.78 -11.20
CA LEU A 287 8.65 3.36 -12.39
C LEU A 287 9.04 2.57 -13.66
N GLY A 288 9.27 3.24 -14.79
CA GLY A 288 9.72 2.58 -16.01
C GLY A 288 8.64 2.24 -17.03
N ASP A 289 7.46 2.86 -16.98
CA ASP A 289 6.41 2.63 -17.98
C ASP A 289 6.87 2.98 -19.41
N ARG A 290 7.68 4.02 -19.57
CA ARG A 290 8.34 4.35 -20.85
C ARG A 290 9.49 3.41 -21.17
N PHE A 291 10.38 3.12 -20.22
CA PHE A 291 11.46 2.13 -20.42
C PHE A 291 10.93 0.76 -20.86
N ALA A 292 9.80 0.32 -20.30
CA ALA A 292 9.15 -0.95 -20.61
C ALA A 292 8.73 -1.07 -22.08
N THR A 293 8.61 0.05 -22.82
CA THR A 293 8.32 0.07 -24.26
C THR A 293 9.55 -0.17 -25.14
N SER A 294 10.76 -0.02 -24.61
CA SER A 294 12.01 -0.26 -25.34
C SER A 294 12.36 -1.75 -25.35
N ASP A 295 12.15 -2.41 -26.49
CA ASP A 295 12.49 -3.83 -26.66
C ASP A 295 13.99 -4.09 -26.45
N GLU A 296 14.84 -3.21 -26.97
CA GLU A 296 16.30 -3.30 -26.82
C GLU A 296 16.71 -3.15 -25.36
N GLY A 297 16.26 -2.09 -24.68
CA GLY A 297 16.61 -1.80 -23.30
C GLY A 297 16.15 -2.91 -22.34
N VAL A 298 14.92 -3.38 -22.50
CA VAL A 298 14.39 -4.49 -21.69
C VAL A 298 15.14 -5.78 -21.98
N THR A 299 15.46 -6.09 -23.24
CA THR A 299 16.22 -7.30 -23.59
C THR A 299 17.62 -7.26 -23.00
N ALA A 300 18.30 -6.11 -23.04
CA ALA A 300 19.60 -5.90 -22.44
C ALA A 300 19.54 -6.11 -20.91
N LEU A 301 18.57 -5.48 -20.24
CA LEU A 301 18.34 -5.66 -18.80
C LEU A 301 18.16 -7.13 -18.44
N MET A 302 17.21 -7.80 -19.11
CA MET A 302 16.88 -9.20 -18.80
C MET A 302 18.03 -10.16 -19.07
N THR A 303 18.84 -9.89 -20.09
CA THR A 303 20.02 -10.69 -20.41
C THR A 303 21.09 -10.56 -19.33
N ASN A 304 21.38 -9.33 -18.90
CA ASN A 304 22.33 -9.06 -17.81
C ASN A 304 21.88 -9.72 -16.50
N LEU A 305 20.61 -9.61 -16.13
CA LEU A 305 20.08 -10.26 -14.92
C LEU A 305 20.19 -11.78 -14.99
N ARG A 306 19.93 -12.38 -16.16
CA ARG A 306 20.09 -13.83 -16.37
C ARG A 306 21.53 -14.28 -16.21
N GLN A 307 22.49 -13.56 -16.80
CA GLN A 307 23.93 -13.87 -16.70
C GLN A 307 24.44 -13.83 -15.26
N ARG A 308 23.82 -13.01 -14.41
CA ARG A 308 24.15 -12.87 -12.98
C ARG A 308 23.34 -13.79 -12.07
N GLY A 309 22.40 -14.56 -12.62
CA GLY A 309 21.55 -15.46 -11.85
C GLY A 309 20.57 -14.73 -10.92
N LEU A 310 20.12 -13.53 -11.30
CA LEU A 310 19.20 -12.70 -10.53
C LEU A 310 17.74 -12.89 -10.96
N ALA A 311 16.83 -12.82 -9.99
CA ALA A 311 15.41 -12.73 -10.26
C ALA A 311 15.01 -11.29 -10.64
N PHE A 312 13.96 -11.17 -11.44
CA PHE A 312 13.32 -9.88 -11.75
C PHE A 312 11.85 -9.97 -11.35
N LEU A 313 11.38 -9.08 -10.48
CA LEU A 313 9.96 -8.97 -10.19
C LEU A 313 9.50 -7.58 -10.58
N ASP A 314 8.48 -7.47 -11.43
CA ASP A 314 7.93 -6.18 -11.80
C ASP A 314 6.61 -5.87 -11.09
N ASP A 315 6.25 -4.59 -11.05
CA ASP A 315 4.97 -4.07 -10.54
C ASP A 315 3.74 -4.39 -11.42
N GLY A 316 3.92 -5.18 -12.49
CA GLY A 316 2.89 -5.52 -13.46
C GLY A 316 3.09 -4.84 -14.81
N SER A 317 3.87 -3.76 -14.87
CA SER A 317 4.15 -3.01 -16.09
C SER A 317 4.94 -3.81 -17.14
N MET A 318 5.65 -4.86 -16.73
CA MET A 318 6.52 -5.66 -17.61
C MET A 318 6.10 -7.13 -17.72
N ARG A 319 4.85 -7.46 -17.39
CA ARG A 319 4.34 -8.84 -17.37
C ARG A 319 4.51 -9.63 -18.67
N ARG A 320 4.51 -8.96 -19.82
CA ARG A 320 4.62 -9.59 -21.15
C ARG A 320 6.07 -9.71 -21.66
N ARG A 321 7.06 -9.31 -20.87
CA ARG A 321 8.47 -9.30 -21.27
C ARG A 321 9.16 -10.60 -20.78
N PRO A 322 9.66 -11.48 -21.67
CA PRO A 322 10.39 -12.68 -21.26
C PRO A 322 11.82 -12.33 -20.80
N GLY A 323 12.46 -13.21 -20.03
CA GLY A 323 13.88 -13.08 -19.67
C GLY A 323 14.21 -13.27 -18.18
N ALA A 324 15.38 -12.78 -17.74
CA ALA A 324 15.96 -12.98 -16.41
C ALA A 324 16.20 -14.47 -16.05
N PHE A 325 16.75 -14.73 -14.86
CA PHE A 325 16.92 -16.11 -14.35
C PHE A 325 15.60 -16.67 -13.81
N ALA A 326 14.85 -15.86 -13.06
CA ALA A 326 13.51 -16.15 -12.58
C ALA A 326 12.68 -14.86 -12.60
N ARG A 327 11.36 -14.96 -12.81
CA ARG A 327 10.48 -13.79 -12.93
C ARG A 327 9.14 -13.97 -12.23
N ALA A 328 8.63 -12.89 -11.65
CA ALA A 328 7.21 -12.73 -11.33
C ALA A 328 6.77 -11.32 -11.73
N SER A 329 5.46 -11.09 -11.83
CA SER A 329 4.90 -9.76 -12.04
C SER A 329 3.77 -9.57 -11.04
N ALA A 330 3.71 -8.41 -10.41
CA ALA A 330 2.69 -8.09 -9.44
C ALA A 330 1.33 -8.01 -10.12
N ASP A 331 0.33 -8.55 -9.44
CA ASP A 331 -1.06 -8.49 -9.87
C ASP A 331 -1.67 -7.14 -9.51
N ARG A 332 -1.20 -6.50 -8.43
CA ARG A 332 -1.67 -5.20 -7.95
C ARG A 332 -0.55 -4.37 -7.31
N VAL A 333 -0.62 -3.05 -7.53
CA VAL A 333 0.04 -2.07 -6.67
C VAL A 333 -0.95 -1.69 -5.56
N VAL A 334 -0.57 -1.89 -4.30
CA VAL A 334 -1.50 -1.83 -3.17
C VAL A 334 -1.76 -0.42 -2.66
N ASP A 335 -0.93 0.55 -3.04
CA ASP A 335 -0.91 1.91 -2.49
C ASP A 335 -0.79 3.02 -3.55
N GLU A 336 -1.32 2.79 -4.75
CA GLU A 336 -1.53 3.85 -5.75
C GLU A 336 -2.27 5.06 -5.14
N GLU A 337 -3.29 4.77 -4.34
CA GLU A 337 -3.97 5.74 -3.48
C GLU A 337 -3.52 5.52 -2.02
N GLN A 338 -2.83 6.50 -1.45
CA GLN A 338 -2.25 6.44 -0.10
C GLN A 338 -3.28 6.71 1.01
N THR A 339 -4.47 6.11 0.90
CA THR A 339 -5.50 6.19 1.94
C THR A 339 -5.75 4.81 2.55
N PRO A 340 -6.05 4.71 3.86
CA PRO A 340 -6.29 3.42 4.50
C PRO A 340 -7.38 2.61 3.80
N ALA A 341 -8.46 3.27 3.37
CA ALA A 341 -9.58 2.61 2.69
C ALA A 341 -9.15 2.04 1.33
N ALA A 342 -8.38 2.78 0.53
CA ALA A 342 -7.94 2.31 -0.78
C ALA A 342 -6.96 1.14 -0.66
N ILE A 343 -5.99 1.23 0.26
CA ILE A 343 -5.03 0.16 0.51
C ILE A 343 -5.73 -1.13 0.95
N LEU A 344 -6.71 -1.03 1.87
CA LEU A 344 -7.51 -2.18 2.28
C LEU A 344 -8.32 -2.79 1.13
N ARG A 345 -8.87 -1.96 0.22
CA ARG A 345 -9.53 -2.47 -1.00
C ARG A 345 -8.55 -3.27 -1.86
N GLN A 346 -7.33 -2.78 -2.06
CA GLN A 346 -6.32 -3.48 -2.86
C GLN A 346 -5.87 -4.79 -2.20
N PHE A 347 -5.70 -4.82 -0.88
CA PHE A 347 -5.41 -6.05 -0.16
C PHE A 347 -6.54 -7.08 -0.29
N ASN A 348 -7.80 -6.67 -0.13
CA ASN A 348 -8.94 -7.57 -0.33
C ASN A 348 -8.99 -8.12 -1.77
N ALA A 349 -8.70 -7.27 -2.77
CA ALA A 349 -8.61 -7.69 -4.17
C ALA A 349 -7.45 -8.67 -4.41
N LEU A 350 -6.30 -8.45 -3.76
CA LEU A 350 -5.16 -9.35 -3.80
C LEU A 350 -5.49 -10.72 -3.19
N GLU A 351 -6.22 -10.75 -2.07
CA GLU A 351 -6.72 -12.00 -1.47
C GLU A 351 -7.67 -12.75 -2.40
N ALA A 352 -8.61 -12.04 -3.03
CA ALA A 352 -9.54 -12.63 -3.98
C ALA A 352 -8.81 -13.22 -5.20
N ALA A 353 -7.82 -12.51 -5.72
CA ALA A 353 -6.96 -12.98 -6.80
C ALA A 353 -6.20 -14.25 -6.39
N ALA A 354 -5.61 -14.28 -5.19
CA ALA A 354 -4.90 -15.47 -4.69
C ALA A 354 -5.85 -16.66 -4.55
N LYS A 355 -7.05 -16.48 -3.98
CA LYS A 355 -8.05 -17.55 -3.86
C LYS A 355 -8.50 -18.11 -5.20
N THR A 356 -8.55 -17.26 -6.23
CA THR A 356 -8.99 -17.65 -7.58
C THR A 356 -7.86 -18.34 -8.36
N ASN A 357 -6.64 -17.80 -8.29
CA ASN A 357 -5.52 -18.20 -9.13
C ASN A 357 -4.54 -19.15 -8.42
N GLY A 358 -4.75 -19.43 -7.14
CA GLY A 358 -3.84 -20.17 -6.25
C GLY A 358 -2.69 -19.32 -5.70
N ALA A 359 -2.32 -18.21 -6.35
CA ALA A 359 -1.34 -17.26 -5.86
C ALA A 359 -1.59 -15.85 -6.38
N ALA A 360 -1.18 -14.83 -5.62
CA ALA A 360 -1.12 -13.45 -6.09
C ALA A 360 0.04 -12.66 -5.44
N LEU A 361 0.63 -11.73 -6.19
CA LEU A 361 1.72 -10.86 -5.75
C LEU A 361 1.26 -9.39 -5.73
N GLY A 362 1.42 -8.73 -4.60
CA GLY A 362 1.24 -7.29 -4.45
C GLY A 362 2.58 -6.57 -4.34
N THR A 363 2.65 -5.35 -4.82
CA THR A 363 3.75 -4.40 -4.59
C THR A 363 3.22 -3.13 -3.94
N GLY A 364 4.04 -2.45 -3.16
CA GLY A 364 3.75 -1.11 -2.64
C GLY A 364 5.01 -0.48 -2.07
N PHE A 365 4.91 0.72 -1.52
CA PHE A 365 6.02 1.46 -0.94
C PHE A 365 5.93 1.55 0.58
N SER A 366 7.04 1.89 1.23
CA SER A 366 7.15 2.02 2.68
C SER A 366 6.53 3.32 3.22
N TYR A 367 5.36 3.72 2.71
CA TYR A 367 4.59 4.80 3.31
C TYR A 367 4.08 4.36 4.69
N PRO A 368 4.02 5.25 5.69
CA PRO A 368 3.55 4.88 7.03
C PRO A 368 2.18 4.16 7.02
N VAL A 369 1.24 4.67 6.22
CA VAL A 369 -0.10 4.08 6.06
C VAL A 369 -0.06 2.70 5.42
N THR A 370 0.81 2.48 4.42
CA THR A 370 0.97 1.19 3.75
C THR A 370 1.56 0.16 4.71
N VAL A 371 2.63 0.51 5.45
CA VAL A 371 3.29 -0.40 6.40
C VAL A 371 2.33 -0.81 7.53
N GLU A 372 1.57 0.14 8.07
CA GLU A 372 0.58 -0.16 9.11
C GLU A 372 -0.54 -1.07 8.60
N ALA A 373 -1.10 -0.77 7.42
CA ALA A 373 -2.13 -1.60 6.81
C ALA A 373 -1.61 -3.01 6.47
N ALA A 374 -0.39 -3.12 5.92
CA ALA A 374 0.25 -4.38 5.60
C ALA A 374 0.51 -5.23 6.85
N ALA A 375 1.00 -4.62 7.94
CA ALA A 375 1.26 -5.34 9.19
C ALA A 375 -0.03 -5.92 9.79
N ARG A 376 -1.13 -5.16 9.77
CA ARG A 376 -2.46 -5.64 10.21
C ARG A 376 -3.03 -6.70 9.28
N TRP A 377 -2.94 -6.47 7.97
CA TRP A 377 -3.44 -7.38 6.95
C TRP A 377 -2.76 -8.75 7.04
N THR A 378 -1.43 -8.76 7.09
CA THR A 378 -0.63 -10.00 7.16
C THR A 378 -0.89 -10.82 8.42
N ALA A 379 -1.17 -10.17 9.56
CA ALA A 379 -1.44 -10.86 10.83
C ALA A 379 -2.70 -11.76 10.80
N GLY A 380 -3.67 -11.47 9.92
CA GLY A 380 -4.91 -12.24 9.83
C GLY A 380 -5.01 -13.20 8.63
N LEU A 381 -3.95 -13.34 7.81
CA LEU A 381 -4.02 -14.10 6.55
C LEU A 381 -4.33 -15.59 6.76
N GLU A 382 -3.71 -16.22 7.77
CA GLU A 382 -3.89 -17.64 8.02
C GLU A 382 -5.34 -17.99 8.38
N ALA A 383 -5.99 -17.13 9.18
CA ALA A 383 -7.40 -17.25 9.55
C ALA A 383 -8.33 -17.07 8.35
N ARG A 384 -7.91 -16.29 7.34
CA ARG A 384 -8.62 -16.12 6.07
C ARG A 384 -8.30 -17.20 5.03
N GLY A 385 -7.54 -18.23 5.41
CA GLY A 385 -7.22 -19.39 4.58
C GLY A 385 -6.10 -19.15 3.56
N LEU A 386 -5.26 -18.15 3.78
CA LEU A 386 -4.15 -17.78 2.89
C LEU A 386 -2.80 -18.06 3.56
N GLN A 387 -1.77 -18.28 2.76
CA GLN A 387 -0.39 -18.37 3.22
C GLN A 387 0.41 -17.18 2.71
N LEU A 388 1.05 -16.42 3.61
CA LEU A 388 2.01 -15.40 3.20
C LEU A 388 3.31 -16.07 2.74
N ALA A 389 3.83 -15.65 1.60
CA ALA A 389 5.03 -16.22 0.99
C ALA A 389 6.01 -15.10 0.57
N PRO A 390 7.33 -15.35 0.62
CA PRO A 390 8.33 -14.45 0.05
C PRO A 390 8.15 -14.34 -1.47
N ALA A 391 8.59 -13.22 -2.04
CA ALA A 391 8.35 -12.93 -3.44
C ALA A 391 9.08 -13.91 -4.38
N SER A 392 10.23 -14.46 -3.96
CA SER A 392 10.93 -15.54 -4.67
C SER A 392 10.06 -16.79 -4.90
N ALA A 393 9.13 -17.10 -3.99
CA ALA A 393 8.20 -18.23 -4.13
C ALA A 393 7.17 -18.01 -5.27
N MET A 394 6.98 -16.76 -5.71
CA MET A 394 6.10 -16.42 -6.83
C MET A 394 6.82 -16.47 -8.18
N THR A 395 8.15 -16.63 -8.17
CA THR A 395 8.94 -16.59 -9.41
C THR A 395 8.86 -17.88 -10.20
N ARG A 396 8.82 -17.74 -11.53
CA ARG A 396 8.89 -18.85 -12.49
C ARG A 396 10.17 -18.74 -13.30
N ARG A 397 10.75 -19.87 -13.68
CA ARG A 397 11.89 -19.91 -14.60
C ARG A 397 11.40 -20.06 -16.03
N PRO A 398 11.85 -19.23 -16.97
CA PRO A 398 11.56 -19.44 -18.39
C PRO A 398 12.05 -20.83 -18.83
N GLY A 399 11.17 -21.62 -19.46
CA GLY A 399 11.51 -22.93 -20.02
C GLY A 399 11.39 -24.12 -19.05
N ARG A 400 10.70 -23.98 -17.93
CA ARG A 400 10.32 -25.09 -17.03
C ARG A 400 8.85 -25.05 -16.66
#